data_AF-A0AA42BAQ8-F1
#
_entry.id   AF-A0AA42BAQ8-F1
#
_cell.length_a   1.000
_cell.length_b   1.000
_cell.length_c   1.000
_cell.angle_alpha   90.00
_cell.angle_beta   90.00
_cell.angle_gamma   90.00
#
_symmetry.space_group_name_H-M   'P 1'
#
loop_
_entity.id
_entity.type
_entity.pdbx_description
1 polymer ?
#
loop_
_entity_poly.entity_id
_entity_poly.type
_entity_poly.pdbx_seq_one_letter_code
_entity_poly.pdbx_strand_id
1 'polypeptide(L)'
;MSQSRRPAARHAVLPDHSPEAILNALRTGPYGHCVYRCDNNAVDHQVVLLEFEGKLAVSLTMQGCSHVEGRTLRFDGTRATLLANESRRELLVADHLTGETDLIRLPEPVGGHGGGDVGLMRTFVRAVRGEVASVLTTARQSVESHLIAFAAEEARLSGKVIEMDL
;
A
#
# COMPACT_ATOMS: atom_id res chain seq x y z
N MET A 1 -1.85 -30.55 -2.71
CA MET A 1 -0.54 -30.26 -3.35
C MET A 1 0.01 -28.99 -2.72
N SER A 2 0.98 -29.15 -1.82
CA SER A 2 1.59 -28.04 -1.08
C SER A 2 2.41 -27.18 -2.03
N GLN A 3 1.93 -25.99 -2.37
CA GLN A 3 2.81 -24.96 -2.93
C GLN A 3 3.80 -24.59 -1.83
N SER A 4 5.01 -25.13 -1.95
CA SER A 4 6.17 -24.67 -1.20
C SER A 4 6.20 -23.15 -1.30
N ARG A 5 5.91 -22.47 -0.18
CA ARG A 5 6.11 -21.02 -0.03
C ARG A 5 7.60 -20.76 -0.18
N ARG A 6 8.06 -20.59 -1.41
CA ARG A 6 9.41 -20.09 -1.67
C ARG A 6 9.45 -18.67 -1.11
N PRO A 7 10.36 -18.35 -0.17
CA PRO A 7 10.40 -17.02 0.41
C PRO A 7 10.74 -16.02 -0.70
N ALA A 8 9.79 -15.13 -1.00
CA ALA A 8 9.91 -14.08 -2.02
C ALA A 8 11.20 -13.25 -1.86
N ALA A 9 11.73 -13.18 -0.63
CA ALA A 9 12.98 -12.52 -0.30
C ALA A 9 14.16 -12.91 -1.19
N ARG A 10 14.28 -14.18 -1.65
CA ARG A 10 15.43 -14.60 -2.48
C ARG A 10 15.46 -13.91 -3.85
N HIS A 11 14.28 -13.64 -4.42
CA HIS A 11 14.14 -12.96 -5.70
C HIS A 11 14.48 -11.46 -5.62
N ALA A 12 14.43 -10.87 -4.43
CA ALA A 12 14.72 -9.46 -4.23
C ALA A 12 16.23 -9.16 -4.16
N VAL A 13 17.07 -10.17 -3.94
CA VAL A 13 18.52 -9.99 -3.72
C VAL A 13 19.29 -10.08 -5.04
N LEU A 14 19.04 -11.11 -5.87
CA LEU A 14 19.65 -11.28 -7.19
C LEU A 14 18.94 -12.36 -8.02
N PRO A 15 19.04 -12.34 -9.37
CA PRO A 15 18.41 -13.34 -10.25
C PRO A 15 18.98 -14.76 -10.13
N ASP A 16 20.27 -14.89 -9.79
CA ASP A 16 20.91 -16.18 -9.50
C ASP A 16 20.71 -16.54 -8.03
N HIS A 17 19.98 -17.63 -7.77
CA HIS A 17 19.66 -18.09 -6.43
C HIS A 17 20.53 -19.25 -5.94
N SER A 18 21.68 -19.50 -6.59
CA SER A 18 22.68 -20.43 -6.06
C SER A 18 23.09 -20.01 -4.64
N PRO A 19 23.30 -20.96 -3.70
CA PRO A 19 23.75 -20.64 -2.35
C PRO A 19 25.00 -19.76 -2.33
N GLU A 20 25.92 -19.99 -3.26
CA GLU A 20 27.16 -19.24 -3.44
C GLU A 20 26.88 -17.78 -3.82
N ALA A 21 25.99 -17.55 -4.80
CA ALA A 21 25.63 -16.20 -5.23
C ALA A 21 24.88 -15.43 -4.14
N ILE A 22 23.94 -16.07 -3.44
CA ILE A 22 23.23 -15.47 -2.31
C ILE A 22 24.22 -15.09 -1.19
N LEU A 23 25.12 -16.01 -0.83
CA LEU A 23 26.09 -15.77 0.23
C LEU A 23 27.07 -14.65 -0.15
N ASN A 24 27.48 -14.58 -1.41
CA ASN A 24 28.28 -13.47 -1.90
C ASN A 24 27.52 -12.14 -1.80
N ALA A 25 26.27 -12.08 -2.25
CA ALA A 25 25.44 -10.88 -2.19
C ALA A 25 25.15 -10.41 -0.75
N LEU A 26 25.01 -11.34 0.20
CA LEU A 26 24.91 -11.01 1.62
C LEU A 26 26.25 -10.46 2.16
N ARG A 27 27.39 -10.97 1.70
CA ARG A 27 28.71 -10.52 2.19
C ARG A 27 29.14 -9.17 1.62
N THR A 28 28.87 -8.92 0.35
CA THR A 28 29.44 -7.78 -0.37
C THR A 28 28.40 -6.75 -0.79
N GLY A 29 27.12 -7.11 -0.74
CA GLY A 29 26.00 -6.26 -1.16
C GLY A 29 25.24 -5.66 0.03
N PRO A 30 24.25 -4.79 -0.25
CA PRO A 30 23.50 -4.09 0.78
C PRO A 30 22.58 -5.02 1.62
N TYR A 31 22.36 -6.25 1.17
CA TYR A 31 21.36 -7.17 1.72
C TYR A 31 21.82 -7.95 2.96
N GLY A 32 23.11 -7.95 3.30
CA GLY A 32 23.61 -8.61 4.53
C GLY A 32 23.90 -7.67 5.69
N HIS A 33 23.63 -6.37 5.55
CA HIS A 33 23.74 -5.45 6.67
C HIS A 33 22.60 -5.69 7.67
N CYS A 34 22.95 -5.75 8.96
CA CYS A 34 21.97 -5.84 10.03
C CYS A 34 21.18 -4.52 10.10
N VAL A 35 19.87 -4.57 9.89
CA VAL A 35 18.97 -3.40 9.90
C VAL A 35 19.04 -2.55 11.19
N TYR A 36 19.46 -3.17 12.31
CA TYR A 36 19.62 -2.52 13.61
C TYR A 36 21.02 -1.93 13.85
N ARG A 37 21.98 -2.23 12.98
CA ARG A 37 23.38 -1.81 13.11
C ARG A 37 23.90 -1.06 11.88
N CYS A 38 23.03 -0.75 10.93
CA CYS A 38 23.33 0.10 9.78
C CYS A 38 22.61 1.44 9.90
N ASP A 39 22.96 2.37 9.02
CA ASP A 39 22.38 3.72 8.93
C ASP A 39 20.97 3.68 8.30
N ASN A 40 20.10 2.82 8.83
CA ASN A 40 18.72 2.75 8.38
C ASN A 40 17.91 3.93 8.95
N ASN A 41 17.50 4.82 8.07
CA ASN A 41 16.68 5.99 8.39
C ASN A 41 15.21 5.82 8.00
N ALA A 42 14.80 4.62 7.56
CA ALA A 42 13.40 4.33 7.28
C ALA A 42 12.58 4.40 8.56
N VAL A 43 11.46 5.11 8.49
CA VAL A 43 10.53 5.24 9.62
C VAL A 43 9.83 3.90 9.87
N ASP A 44 9.70 3.53 11.14
CA ASP A 44 8.90 2.39 11.59
C ASP A 44 7.44 2.79 11.86
N HIS A 45 7.18 4.08 12.07
CA HIS A 45 5.85 4.67 12.14
C HIS A 45 5.84 6.09 11.58
N GLN A 46 4.75 6.48 10.93
CA GLN A 46 4.57 7.83 10.42
C GLN A 46 3.09 8.19 10.40
N VAL A 47 2.77 9.41 10.82
CA VAL A 47 1.44 9.99 10.67
C VAL A 47 1.57 11.18 9.72
N VAL A 48 0.77 11.17 8.66
CA VAL A 48 0.71 12.22 7.66
C VAL A 48 -0.70 12.82 7.68
N LEU A 49 -0.78 14.15 7.73
CA LEU A 49 -2.01 14.90 7.57
C LEU A 49 -1.95 15.62 6.22
N LEU A 50 -2.99 15.44 5.41
CA LEU A 50 -3.12 16.03 4.08
C LEU A 50 -4.42 16.84 4.05
N GLU A 51 -4.36 18.01 3.42
CA GLU A 51 -5.55 18.76 3.01
C GLU A 51 -5.53 18.86 1.49
N PHE A 52 -6.56 18.33 0.84
CA PHE A 52 -6.75 18.47 -0.60
C PHE A 52 -7.58 19.71 -0.93
N GLU A 53 -7.54 20.12 -2.20
CA GLU A 53 -8.44 21.15 -2.72
C GLU A 53 -9.91 20.82 -2.35
N GLY A 54 -10.67 21.84 -1.96
CA GLY A 54 -12.02 21.64 -1.45
C GLY A 54 -12.09 21.23 0.03
N LYS A 55 -10.98 21.35 0.78
CA LYS A 55 -10.89 21.11 2.24
C LYS A 55 -11.14 19.66 2.65
N LEU A 56 -10.90 18.71 1.75
CA LEU A 56 -10.93 17.30 2.11
C LEU A 56 -9.68 16.99 2.96
N ALA A 57 -9.89 16.69 4.23
CA ALA A 57 -8.84 16.30 5.14
C ALA A 57 -8.63 14.78 5.13
N VAL A 58 -7.37 14.35 5.05
CA VAL A 58 -6.97 12.94 5.11
C VAL A 58 -5.90 12.77 6.18
N SER A 59 -6.05 11.74 7.01
CA SER A 59 -4.98 11.27 7.88
C SER A 59 -4.54 9.87 7.45
N LEU A 60 -3.24 9.70 7.28
CA LEU A 60 -2.61 8.41 7.01
C LEU A 60 -1.70 8.06 8.17
N THR A 61 -1.95 6.92 8.81
CA THR A 61 -1.08 6.35 9.84
C THR A 61 -0.47 5.06 9.32
N MET A 62 0.85 5.04 9.23
CA MET A 62 1.64 3.86 8.87
C MET A 62 2.36 3.33 10.10
N GLN A 63 2.31 2.01 10.31
CA GLN A 63 3.10 1.31 11.32
C GLN A 63 3.70 0.04 10.69
N GLY A 64 5.03 -0.04 10.64
CA GLY A 64 5.76 -1.18 10.07
C GLY A 64 5.84 -2.39 11.01
N CYS A 65 5.69 -2.18 12.31
CA CYS A 65 5.81 -3.21 13.34
C CYS A 65 4.49 -3.37 14.11
N SER A 66 3.49 -4.01 13.50
CA SER A 66 2.17 -4.24 14.11
C SER A 66 1.93 -5.72 14.41
N HIS A 67 1.15 -6.02 15.46
CA HIS A 67 0.65 -7.37 15.75
C HIS A 67 -0.30 -7.88 14.66
N VAL A 68 -1.07 -6.96 14.06
CA VAL A 68 -2.01 -7.25 12.98
C VAL A 68 -1.50 -6.55 11.72
N GLU A 69 -1.22 -7.34 10.69
CA GLU A 69 -0.93 -6.84 9.36
C GLU A 69 -2.24 -6.59 8.60
N GLY A 70 -2.25 -5.51 7.84
CA GLY A 70 -3.33 -5.16 6.92
C GLY A 70 -3.69 -3.68 6.99
N ARG A 71 -4.77 -3.32 6.30
CA ARG A 71 -5.18 -1.93 6.12
C ARG A 71 -6.59 -1.70 6.67
N THR A 72 -6.76 -0.57 7.34
CA THR A 72 -8.07 -0.05 7.70
C THR A 72 -8.29 1.30 7.02
N LEU A 73 -9.52 1.55 6.60
CA LEU A 73 -9.92 2.79 5.95
C LEU A 73 -11.19 3.29 6.62
N ARG A 74 -11.32 4.61 6.73
CA ARG A 74 -12.53 5.29 7.15
C ARG A 74 -12.81 6.42 6.17
N PHE A 75 -14.01 6.45 5.62
CA PHE A 75 -14.50 7.54 4.79
C PHE A 75 -15.78 8.07 5.39
N ASP A 76 -15.75 9.32 5.84
CA ASP A 76 -16.93 10.01 6.36
C ASP A 76 -17.56 10.83 5.23
N GLY A 77 -18.74 10.40 4.79
CA GLY A 77 -19.57 11.15 3.86
C GLY A 77 -20.64 11.97 4.59
N THR A 78 -21.39 12.77 3.83
CA THR A 78 -22.51 13.55 4.41
C THR A 78 -23.67 12.68 4.87
N ARG A 79 -23.83 11.48 4.30
CA ARG A 79 -24.95 10.56 4.58
C ARG A 79 -24.57 9.32 5.36
N ALA A 80 -23.33 8.86 5.23
CA ALA A 80 -22.89 7.62 5.82
C ALA A 80 -21.38 7.62 6.07
N THR A 81 -20.95 6.75 6.96
CA THR A 81 -19.55 6.42 7.20
C THR A 81 -19.26 5.04 6.62
N LEU A 82 -18.24 4.92 5.78
CA LEU A 82 -17.70 3.64 5.31
C LEU A 82 -16.45 3.29 6.12
N LEU A 83 -16.45 2.12 6.74
CA LEU A 83 -15.28 1.52 7.38
C LEU A 83 -14.85 0.29 6.58
N ALA A 84 -13.59 0.20 6.21
CA ALA A 84 -13.02 -1.00 5.61
C ALA A 84 -11.95 -1.59 6.52
N ASN A 85 -11.95 -2.91 6.66
CA ASN A 85 -10.89 -3.66 7.33
C ASN A 85 -10.47 -4.82 6.44
N GLU A 86 -9.26 -4.71 5.89
CA GLU A 86 -8.77 -5.68 4.92
C GLU A 86 -8.39 -7.01 5.56
N SER A 87 -7.75 -7.02 6.74
CA SER A 87 -7.41 -8.24 7.48
C SER A 87 -8.66 -9.06 7.85
N ARG A 88 -9.77 -8.38 8.14
CA ARG A 88 -11.08 -9.00 8.45
C ARG A 88 -11.94 -9.24 7.21
N ARG A 89 -11.57 -8.68 6.05
CA ARG A 89 -12.33 -8.72 4.79
C ARG A 89 -13.76 -8.20 4.96
N GLU A 90 -13.88 -7.07 5.64
CA GLU A 90 -15.16 -6.47 5.98
C GLU A 90 -15.24 -5.03 5.51
N LEU A 91 -16.40 -4.68 4.95
CA LEU A 91 -16.83 -3.30 4.76
C LEU A 91 -18.06 -3.08 5.64
N LEU A 92 -18.10 -2.00 6.40
CA LEU A 92 -19.25 -1.58 7.16
C LEU A 92 -19.70 -0.20 6.68
N VAL A 93 -20.96 -0.08 6.29
CA VAL A 93 -21.59 1.20 5.96
C VAL A 93 -22.56 1.56 7.08
N ALA A 94 -22.35 2.68 7.74
CA ALA A 94 -23.22 3.20 8.79
C ALA A 94 -23.98 4.42 8.28
N ASP A 95 -25.29 4.32 8.13
CA ASP A 95 -26.15 5.42 7.69
C ASP A 95 -26.40 6.41 8.84
N HIS A 96 -26.15 7.70 8.59
CA HIS A 96 -26.23 8.74 9.62
C HIS A 96 -27.66 9.13 10.00
N LEU A 97 -28.62 8.93 9.11
CA LEU A 97 -30.01 9.33 9.31
C LEU A 97 -30.79 8.27 10.09
N THR A 98 -30.62 7.01 9.70
CA THR A 98 -31.37 5.86 10.26
C THR A 98 -30.63 5.19 11.41
N GLY A 99 -29.30 5.31 11.45
CA GLY A 99 -28.44 4.53 12.36
C GLY A 99 -28.28 3.07 11.95
N GLU A 100 -28.83 2.65 10.81
CA GLU A 100 -28.66 1.29 10.30
C GLU A 100 -27.21 1.06 9.86
N THR A 101 -26.77 -0.19 10.01
CA THR A 101 -25.44 -0.62 9.57
C THR A 101 -25.56 -1.80 8.62
N ASP A 102 -24.87 -1.73 7.50
CA ASP A 102 -24.73 -2.83 6.56
C ASP A 102 -23.29 -3.37 6.63
N LEU A 103 -23.17 -4.67 6.94
CA LEU A 103 -21.89 -5.36 7.04
C LEU A 103 -21.72 -6.28 5.83
N ILE A 104 -20.80 -5.90 4.94
CA ILE A 104 -20.45 -6.65 3.75
C ILE A 104 -19.19 -7.45 4.03
N ARG A 105 -19.30 -8.78 4.04
CA ARG A 105 -18.16 -9.70 4.13
C ARG A 105 -17.67 -10.05 2.73
N LEU A 106 -16.42 -9.74 2.44
CA LEU A 106 -15.83 -10.00 1.14
C LEU A 106 -15.45 -11.49 1.00
N PRO A 107 -15.63 -12.08 -0.20
CA PRO A 107 -15.24 -13.47 -0.45
C PRO A 107 -13.72 -13.65 -0.34
N GLU A 108 -13.28 -14.90 -0.31
CA GLU A 108 -11.85 -15.20 -0.34
C GLU A 108 -11.24 -14.70 -1.66
N PRO A 109 -10.18 -13.88 -1.60
CA PRO A 109 -9.55 -13.39 -2.80
C PRO A 109 -8.77 -14.49 -3.53
N VAL A 110 -8.65 -14.35 -4.85
CA VAL A 110 -7.82 -15.23 -5.67
C VAL A 110 -6.48 -14.54 -5.93
N GLY A 111 -5.38 -15.22 -5.62
CA GLY A 111 -4.01 -14.73 -5.87
C GLY A 111 -3.37 -14.03 -4.68
N GLY A 112 -2.34 -13.22 -4.94
CA GLY A 112 -1.60 -12.46 -3.93
C GLY A 112 -2.26 -11.13 -3.57
N HIS A 113 -1.86 -10.56 -2.42
CA HIS A 113 -2.22 -9.21 -1.98
C HIS A 113 -3.74 -8.91 -2.00
N GLY A 114 -4.55 -9.79 -1.39
CA GLY A 114 -6.00 -9.59 -1.33
C GLY A 114 -6.70 -9.67 -2.70
N GLY A 115 -6.06 -10.25 -3.72
CA GLY A 115 -6.57 -10.34 -5.09
C GLY A 115 -6.22 -9.13 -5.97
N GLY A 116 -5.55 -8.13 -5.42
CA GLY A 116 -5.09 -6.95 -6.14
C GLY A 116 -4.19 -7.28 -7.33
N ASP A 117 -3.25 -8.22 -7.16
CA ASP A 117 -2.31 -8.62 -8.22
C ASP A 117 -3.05 -9.18 -9.45
N VAL A 118 -4.04 -10.03 -9.21
CA VAL A 118 -4.83 -10.66 -10.28
C VAL A 118 -5.69 -9.61 -10.98
N GLY A 119 -6.28 -8.68 -10.23
CA GLY A 119 -7.05 -7.56 -10.79
C GLY A 119 -6.17 -6.66 -11.67
N LEU A 120 -5.00 -6.26 -11.16
CA LEU A 120 -4.04 -5.41 -11.87
C LEU A 120 -3.56 -6.05 -13.17
N MET A 121 -3.13 -7.32 -13.12
CA MET A 121 -2.65 -8.04 -14.29
C MET A 121 -3.76 -8.26 -15.33
N ARG A 122 -4.99 -8.54 -14.88
CA ARG A 122 -6.15 -8.64 -15.77
C ARG A 122 -6.40 -7.33 -16.52
N THR A 123 -6.42 -6.21 -15.80
CA THR A 123 -6.62 -4.88 -16.39
C THR A 123 -5.49 -4.55 -17.38
N PHE A 124 -4.24 -4.84 -17.02
CA PHE A 124 -3.09 -4.64 -17.92
C PHE A 124 -3.24 -5.43 -19.24
N VAL A 125 -3.55 -6.73 -19.19
CA VAL A 125 -3.72 -7.55 -20.39
C VAL A 125 -4.85 -7.04 -21.28
N ARG A 126 -5.97 -6.61 -20.69
CA ARG A 126 -7.09 -6.01 -21.42
C ARG A 126 -6.68 -4.72 -22.11
N ALA A 127 -5.95 -3.85 -21.42
CA ALA A 127 -5.45 -2.59 -21.98
C ALA A 127 -4.53 -2.82 -23.20
N VAL A 128 -3.58 -3.76 -23.10
CA VAL A 128 -2.66 -4.11 -24.21
C VAL A 128 -3.41 -4.71 -25.41
N ARG A 129 -4.56 -5.35 -25.18
CA ARG A 129 -5.46 -5.85 -26.24
C ARG A 129 -6.36 -4.77 -26.86
N GLY A 130 -6.25 -3.52 -26.43
CA GLY A 130 -7.04 -2.39 -26.95
C GLY A 130 -8.31 -2.07 -26.17
N GLU A 131 -8.59 -2.76 -25.06
CA GLU A 131 -9.74 -2.47 -24.19
C GLU A 131 -9.43 -1.32 -23.21
N VAL A 132 -9.06 -0.15 -23.73
CA VAL A 132 -8.51 0.99 -22.96
C VAL A 132 -9.50 1.53 -21.91
N ALA A 133 -10.81 1.41 -22.14
CA ALA A 133 -11.85 1.78 -21.18
C ALA A 133 -11.77 1.03 -19.84
N SER A 134 -10.97 -0.04 -19.75
CA SER A 134 -10.73 -0.78 -18.50
C SER A 134 -9.63 -0.18 -17.60
N VAL A 135 -8.87 0.80 -18.10
CA VAL A 135 -7.79 1.45 -17.34
C VAL A 135 -8.34 2.56 -16.46
N LEU A 136 -8.34 2.37 -15.14
CA LEU A 136 -8.88 3.33 -14.17
C LEU A 136 -7.87 4.43 -13.78
N THR A 137 -6.57 4.15 -13.88
CA THR A 137 -5.51 5.06 -13.46
C THR A 137 -4.46 5.17 -14.56
N THR A 138 -4.19 6.40 -15.00
CA THR A 138 -3.11 6.70 -15.94
C THR A 138 -1.77 6.81 -15.21
N ALA A 139 -0.66 6.66 -15.94
CA ALA A 139 0.67 6.88 -15.38
C ALA A 139 0.83 8.28 -14.77
N ARG A 140 0.20 9.31 -15.36
CA ARG A 140 0.21 10.69 -14.85
C ARG A 140 -0.45 10.78 -13.47
N GLN A 141 -1.64 10.19 -13.31
CA GLN A 141 -2.33 10.14 -12.00
C GLN A 141 -1.54 9.35 -10.97
N SER A 142 -0.82 8.30 -11.38
CA SER A 142 0.05 7.57 -10.46
C SER A 142 1.26 8.40 -10.01
N VAL A 143 1.77 9.32 -10.82
CA VAL A 143 2.89 10.20 -10.41
C VAL A 143 2.47 11.11 -9.26
N GLU A 144 1.24 11.61 -9.25
CA GLU A 144 0.74 12.49 -8.18
C GLU A 144 0.85 11.83 -6.79
N SER A 145 0.49 10.55 -6.65
CA SER A 145 0.63 9.85 -5.37
C SER A 145 2.08 9.68 -4.91
N HIS A 146 3.03 9.58 -5.85
CA HIS A 146 4.46 9.54 -5.52
C HIS A 146 4.97 10.92 -5.09
N LEU A 147 4.48 12.00 -5.74
CA LEU A 147 4.80 13.36 -5.33
C LEU A 147 4.29 13.64 -3.90
N ILE A 148 3.10 13.14 -3.55
CA ILE A 148 2.58 13.23 -2.18
C ILE A 148 3.51 12.52 -1.18
N ALA A 149 4.02 11.33 -1.54
CA ALA A 149 4.96 10.61 -0.70
C ALA A 149 6.28 11.38 -0.49
N PHE A 150 6.82 12.03 -1.52
CA PHE A 150 8.00 12.88 -1.40
C PHE A 150 7.73 14.13 -0.56
N ALA A 151 6.59 14.78 -0.75
CA ALA A 151 6.20 15.94 0.06
C ALA A 151 6.02 15.56 1.53
N ALA A 152 5.45 14.38 1.83
CA ALA A 152 5.33 13.88 3.19
C ALA A 152 6.70 13.63 3.85
N GLU A 153 7.69 13.17 3.08
CA GLU A 153 9.07 13.00 3.57
C GLU A 153 9.79 14.34 3.77
N GLU A 154 9.61 15.30 2.86
CA GLU A 154 10.13 16.66 3.02
C GLU A 154 9.52 17.34 4.26
N ALA A 155 8.21 17.19 4.47
CA ALA A 155 7.51 17.68 5.64
C ALA A 155 8.10 17.08 6.93
N ARG A 156 8.36 15.76 6.94
CA ARG A 156 8.95 15.05 8.08
C ARG A 156 10.35 15.56 8.43
N LEU A 157 11.19 15.77 7.42
CA LEU A 157 12.58 16.21 7.62
C LEU A 157 12.68 17.69 8.00
N SER A 158 11.79 18.52 7.46
CA SER A 158 11.82 19.98 7.67
C SER A 158 10.95 20.47 8.84
N GLY A 159 10.00 19.66 9.30
CA GLY A 159 9.01 20.04 10.31
C GLY A 159 8.00 21.08 9.82
N LYS A 160 7.75 21.15 8.51
CA LYS A 160 6.91 22.16 7.88
C LYS A 160 5.74 21.54 7.11
N VAL A 161 4.73 22.35 6.86
CA VAL A 161 3.69 22.05 5.86
C VAL A 161 4.28 22.29 4.47
N ILE A 162 4.08 21.33 3.57
CA ILE A 162 4.50 21.41 2.17
C ILE A 162 3.27 21.64 1.32
N GLU A 163 3.22 22.80 0.67
CA GLU A 163 2.20 23.11 -0.33
C GLU A 163 2.56 22.42 -1.65
N MET A 164 1.60 21.73 -2.24
CA MET A 164 1.78 21.02 -3.51
C MET A 164 0.96 21.70 -4.61
N ASP A 165 1.65 22.21 -5.62
CA ASP A 165 1.01 22.65 -6.87
C ASP A 165 0.91 21.44 -7.82
N LEU A 166 -0.23 20.74 -7.79
CA LEU A 166 -0.53 19.58 -8.64
C LEU A 166 -1.31 19.96 -9.90
#